data_AF-D1B2W3-F1
#
_entry.id   AF-D1B2W3-F1
#
_cell.length_a   1.000
_cell.length_b   1.000
_cell.length_c   1.000
_cell.angle_alpha   90.00
_cell.angle_beta   90.00
_cell.angle_gamma   90.00
#
_symmetry.space_group_name_H-M   'P 1'
#
loop_
_entity.id
_entity.type
_entity.pdbx_description
1 polymer ?
#
loop_
_entity_poly.entity_id
_entity_poly.type
_entity_poly.pdbx_seq_one_letter_code
_entity_poly.pdbx_strand_id
1 'polypeptide(L)'
;MNLNATYSSTSNATYSAKSAVTVSEAQEKNLSAKEIVNGYITQYMEEVLVEAKKSFSSQADTFRLADIGYTGKPLSELSQSEASELVSEDGFFGIAQTSERIANFVIGGAGDDMQKLQAGREGMLRGFAEAEQMWGGKLPEISYTTMQQALEKVDARIKELGGNVLDTSV
;
A
#
# COMPACT_ATOMS: atom_id res chain seq x y z
N MET A 1 -14.78 4.05 -7.95
CA MET A 1 -15.53 3.42 -6.84
C MET A 1 -15.32 4.26 -5.60
N ASN A 2 -16.40 4.71 -4.97
CA ASN A 2 -16.35 5.37 -3.67
C ASN A 2 -16.32 4.28 -2.59
N LEU A 3 -15.23 4.21 -1.83
CA LEU A 3 -15.12 3.34 -0.65
C LEU A 3 -16.10 3.84 0.41
N ASN A 4 -17.27 3.21 0.49
CA ASN A 4 -18.19 3.34 1.63
C ASN A 4 -17.71 2.41 2.74
N ALA A 5 -16.84 2.90 3.61
CA ALA A 5 -16.60 2.28 4.90
C ALA A 5 -17.77 2.66 5.83
N THR A 6 -18.77 1.79 5.95
CA THR A 6 -19.91 1.97 6.86
C THR A 6 -19.45 1.64 8.28
N TYR A 7 -19.05 2.66 9.04
CA TYR A 7 -18.90 2.53 10.48
C TYR A 7 -20.30 2.62 11.11
N SER A 8 -20.80 1.53 11.68
CA SER A 8 -22.04 1.54 12.45
C SER A 8 -21.74 2.10 13.84
N SER A 9 -21.86 3.42 14.00
CA SER A 9 -22.14 3.99 15.31
C SER A 9 -23.65 3.93 15.53
N THR A 10 -24.09 3.16 16.52
CA THR A 10 -25.46 3.20 17.00
C THR A 10 -25.70 4.53 17.72
N SER A 11 -26.00 5.57 16.95
CA SER A 11 -26.71 6.75 17.42
C SER A 11 -27.59 7.26 16.28
N ASN A 12 -28.88 6.98 16.37
CA ASN A 12 -29.90 7.52 15.47
C ASN A 12 -29.97 9.04 15.64
N ALA A 13 -29.24 9.78 14.81
CA ALA A 13 -29.55 11.16 14.55
C ALA A 13 -29.09 11.52 13.13
N THR A 14 -29.99 11.36 12.18
CA THR A 14 -29.86 11.93 10.84
C THR A 14 -29.92 13.45 10.98
N TYR A 15 -28.78 14.11 11.18
CA TYR A 15 -28.69 15.56 11.13
C TYR A 15 -28.40 15.96 9.68
N SER A 16 -29.40 16.56 9.01
CA SER A 16 -29.18 17.23 7.73
C SER A 16 -28.27 18.43 7.97
N ALA A 17 -26.98 18.31 7.65
CA ALA A 17 -26.05 19.42 7.73
C ALA A 17 -26.45 20.50 6.72
N LYS A 18 -26.92 21.66 7.21
CA LYS A 18 -26.84 22.91 6.45
C LYS A 18 -25.43 23.46 6.64
N SER A 19 -24.79 23.81 5.53
CA SER A 19 -23.46 24.44 5.44
C SER A 19 -23.23 25.55 6.47
N ALA A 20 -21.96 25.75 6.84
CA ALA A 20 -21.44 26.71 7.82
C ALA A 20 -22.37 27.90 8.08
N VAL A 21 -23.07 27.86 9.21
CA VAL A 21 -23.98 28.93 9.62
C VAL A 21 -23.16 30.07 10.19
N THR A 22 -23.22 31.24 9.56
CA THR A 22 -22.58 32.45 10.08
C THR A 22 -23.33 32.97 11.31
N VAL A 23 -22.64 33.69 12.22
CA VAL A 23 -23.25 34.25 13.45
C VAL A 23 -24.49 35.10 13.13
N SER A 24 -24.47 35.80 11.99
CA SER A 24 -25.59 36.60 11.47
C SER A 24 -26.82 35.76 11.11
N GLU A 25 -26.62 34.61 10.47
CA GLU A 25 -27.70 33.68 10.09
C GLU A 25 -28.26 32.91 11.29
N ALA A 26 -27.44 32.68 12.32
CA ALA A 26 -27.87 32.05 13.56
C ALA A 26 -28.83 32.94 14.36
N GLN A 27 -28.60 34.26 14.32
CA GLN A 27 -29.48 35.25 14.94
C GLN A 27 -30.79 35.41 14.18
N GLU A 28 -30.78 35.45 12.84
CA GLU A 28 -32.01 35.51 12.04
C GLU A 28 -32.88 34.25 12.18
N LYS A 29 -32.25 33.08 12.39
CA LYS A 29 -32.95 31.78 12.46
C LYS A 29 -33.24 31.29 13.88
N ASN A 30 -32.98 32.09 14.93
CA ASN A 30 -33.13 31.71 16.34
C ASN A 30 -32.48 30.35 16.68
N LEU A 31 -31.32 30.07 16.07
CA LEU A 31 -30.64 28.79 16.29
C LEU A 31 -30.09 28.73 17.72
N SER A 32 -30.33 27.61 18.40
CA SER A 32 -29.84 27.39 19.76
C SER A 32 -28.32 27.26 19.77
N ALA A 33 -27.70 27.62 20.91
CA ALA A 33 -26.26 27.46 21.10
C ALA A 33 -25.75 26.03 20.80
N LYS A 34 -26.60 25.02 21.04
CA LYS A 34 -26.31 23.61 20.73
C LYS A 34 -26.20 23.35 19.22
N GLU A 35 -27.06 23.96 18.41
CA GLU A 35 -27.04 23.81 16.94
C GLU A 35 -25.82 24.49 16.32
N ILE A 36 -25.45 25.64 16.85
CA ILE A 36 -24.24 26.37 16.45
C ILE A 36 -22.99 25.52 16.76
N VAL A 37 -22.87 25.03 18.00
CA VAL A 37 -21.74 24.19 18.42
C VAL A 37 -21.67 22.88 17.62
N ASN A 38 -22.80 22.24 17.37
CA ASN A 38 -22.84 21.02 16.54
C ASN A 38 -22.39 21.28 15.10
N GLY A 39 -22.74 22.43 14.51
CA GLY A 39 -22.26 22.83 13.18
C GLY A 39 -20.74 22.98 13.14
N TYR A 40 -20.15 23.65 14.14
CA TYR A 40 -18.70 23.80 14.26
C TYR A 40 -17.98 22.45 14.42
N ILE A 41 -18.51 21.55 15.26
CA ILE A 41 -17.93 20.21 15.46
C ILE A 41 -17.99 19.40 14.15
N THR A 42 -19.12 19.46 13.43
CA THR A 42 -19.31 18.74 12.18
C THR A 42 -18.33 19.22 11.11
N GLN A 43 -18.18 20.55 10.96
CA GLN A 43 -17.21 21.13 10.02
C GLN A 43 -15.78 20.73 10.36
N TYR A 44 -15.39 20.79 11.64
CA TYR A 44 -14.06 20.39 12.08
C TYR A 44 -13.79 18.90 11.78
N MET A 45 -14.77 18.03 12.03
CA MET A 45 -14.64 16.60 11.69
C MET A 45 -14.53 16.37 10.18
N GLU A 46 -15.28 17.11 9.36
CA GLU A 46 -15.15 17.05 7.89
C GLU A 46 -13.75 17.49 7.42
N GLU A 47 -13.22 18.59 7.94
CA GLU A 47 -11.87 19.08 7.64
C GLU A 47 -10.80 18.06 8.02
N VAL A 48 -10.89 17.47 9.22
CA VAL A 48 -9.98 16.40 9.68
C VAL A 48 -10.07 15.17 8.77
N LEU A 49 -11.28 14.78 8.35
CA LEU A 49 -11.46 13.65 7.42
C LEU A 49 -10.90 13.94 6.03
N VAL A 50 -11.06 15.17 5.52
CA VAL A 50 -10.51 15.60 4.23
C VAL A 50 -8.99 15.60 4.27
N GLU A 51 -8.38 16.13 5.33
CA GLU A 51 -6.92 16.17 5.45
C GLU A 51 -6.33 14.77 5.68
N ALA A 52 -7.00 13.91 6.45
CA ALA A 52 -6.63 12.50 6.59
C ALA A 52 -6.71 11.76 5.25
N LYS A 53 -7.77 11.98 4.45
CA LYS A 53 -7.89 11.43 3.09
C LYS A 53 -6.80 11.95 2.16
N LYS A 54 -6.44 13.23 2.27
CA LYS A 54 -5.39 13.86 1.46
C LYS A 54 -4.00 13.30 1.80
N SER A 55 -3.71 13.13 3.09
CA SER A 55 -2.47 12.52 3.58
C SER A 55 -2.34 11.03 3.21
N PHE A 56 -3.46 10.29 3.24
CA PHE A 56 -3.49 8.90 2.76
C PHE A 56 -3.33 8.84 1.23
N SER A 57 -4.02 9.71 0.49
CA SER A 57 -3.93 9.78 -0.98
C SER A 57 -2.55 10.20 -1.46
N SER A 58 -1.90 11.16 -0.81
CA SER A 58 -0.56 11.61 -1.19
C SER A 58 0.53 10.56 -0.93
N GLN A 59 0.34 9.68 0.05
CA GLN A 59 1.21 8.51 0.25
C GLN A 59 0.92 7.42 -0.81
N ALA A 60 -0.34 7.25 -1.22
CA ALA A 60 -0.75 6.32 -2.27
C ALA A 60 -0.33 6.74 -3.70
N ASP A 61 -0.01 8.02 -3.93
CA ASP A 61 0.43 8.54 -5.23
C ASP A 61 1.87 8.16 -5.62
N THR A 62 2.67 7.61 -4.70
CA THR A 62 4.08 7.30 -4.97
C THR A 62 4.29 5.93 -5.62
N PHE A 63 3.35 4.99 -5.48
CA PHE A 63 3.43 3.66 -6.09
C PHE A 63 2.04 3.01 -6.18
N ARG A 64 1.54 2.77 -7.39
CA ARG A 64 0.22 2.17 -7.65
C ARG A 64 0.37 0.70 -8.02
N LEU A 65 -0.66 -0.11 -7.76
CA LEU A 65 -0.70 -1.51 -8.21
C LEU A 65 -0.57 -1.64 -9.74
N ALA A 66 -1.05 -0.65 -10.49
CA ALA A 66 -0.88 -0.60 -11.94
C ALA A 66 0.60 -0.49 -12.36
N ASP A 67 1.46 0.13 -11.55
CA ASP A 67 2.87 0.34 -11.87
C ASP A 67 3.67 -0.97 -11.84
N ILE A 68 3.19 -1.95 -11.06
CA ILE A 68 3.72 -3.33 -11.05
C ILE A 68 3.00 -4.26 -12.04
N GLY A 69 2.05 -3.73 -12.83
CA GLY A 69 1.30 -4.47 -13.84
C GLY A 69 -0.02 -5.10 -13.37
N TYR A 70 -0.49 -4.81 -12.15
CA TYR A 70 -1.77 -5.32 -11.67
C TYR A 70 -2.93 -4.46 -12.18
N THR A 71 -3.77 -5.06 -13.02
CA THR A 71 -4.97 -4.43 -13.61
C THR A 71 -6.28 -5.05 -13.10
N GLY A 72 -6.20 -5.88 -12.07
CA GLY A 72 -7.36 -6.56 -11.47
C GLY A 72 -8.23 -5.64 -10.61
N LYS A 73 -9.21 -6.24 -9.93
CA LYS A 73 -10.11 -5.52 -9.02
C LYS A 73 -9.34 -4.85 -7.88
N PRO A 74 -9.82 -3.72 -7.34
CA PRO A 74 -9.25 -3.14 -6.12
C PRO A 74 -9.17 -4.21 -5.01
N LEU A 75 -8.05 -4.27 -4.29
CA LEU A 75 -7.84 -5.31 -3.27
C LEU A 75 -8.93 -5.30 -2.17
N SER A 76 -9.53 -4.13 -1.92
CA SER A 76 -10.65 -3.94 -0.98
C SER A 76 -11.97 -4.55 -1.43
N GLU A 77 -12.11 -4.89 -2.72
CA GLU A 77 -13.34 -5.43 -3.33
C GLU A 77 -13.21 -6.92 -3.67
N LEU A 78 -12.09 -7.55 -3.29
CA LEU A 78 -11.85 -8.97 -3.55
C LEU A 78 -12.66 -9.85 -2.58
N SER A 79 -13.30 -10.87 -3.13
CA SER A 79 -13.77 -12.01 -2.34
C SER A 79 -12.58 -12.87 -1.87
N GLN A 80 -12.80 -13.69 -0.84
CA GLN A 80 -11.77 -14.61 -0.33
C GLN A 80 -11.25 -15.57 -1.42
N SER A 81 -12.12 -16.04 -2.31
CA SER A 81 -11.73 -16.92 -3.42
C SER A 81 -10.83 -16.20 -4.43
N GLU A 82 -11.19 -14.97 -4.81
CA GLU A 82 -10.38 -14.16 -5.73
C GLU A 82 -9.02 -13.79 -5.11
N ALA A 83 -8.99 -13.44 -3.82
CA ALA A 83 -7.75 -13.20 -3.11
C ALA A 83 -6.86 -14.46 -3.05
N SER A 84 -7.46 -15.64 -2.83
CA SER A 84 -6.74 -16.92 -2.80
C SER A 84 -6.17 -17.28 -4.18
N GLU A 85 -6.90 -17.01 -5.26
CA GLU A 85 -6.42 -17.19 -6.63
C GLU A 85 -5.26 -16.25 -6.94
N LEU A 86 -5.31 -15.00 -6.50
CA LEU A 86 -4.23 -14.04 -6.71
C LEU A 86 -2.93 -14.42 -6.02
N VAL A 87 -2.98 -15.11 -4.88
CA VAL A 87 -1.78 -15.58 -4.15
C VAL A 87 -1.43 -17.05 -4.44
N SER A 88 -2.17 -17.69 -5.34
CA SER A 88 -1.86 -19.05 -5.81
C SER A 88 -0.54 -19.08 -6.58
N GLU A 89 -0.02 -20.27 -6.88
CA GLU A 89 1.27 -20.45 -7.55
C GLU A 89 1.37 -19.68 -8.88
N ASP A 90 0.30 -19.71 -9.67
CA ASP A 90 0.17 -18.99 -10.95
C ASP A 90 -0.46 -17.58 -10.79
N GLY A 91 -0.90 -17.25 -9.58
CA GLY A 91 -1.56 -15.99 -9.25
C GLY A 91 -0.63 -14.80 -9.40
N PHE A 92 -1.21 -13.62 -9.64
CA PHE A 92 -0.40 -12.40 -9.83
C PHE A 92 0.54 -12.14 -8.64
N PHE A 93 0.09 -12.30 -7.40
CA PHE A 93 0.87 -12.17 -6.18
C PHE A 93 1.45 -13.52 -5.68
N GLY A 94 1.43 -14.55 -6.52
CA GLY A 94 2.11 -15.82 -6.27
C GLY A 94 3.61 -15.67 -6.13
N ILE A 95 4.26 -16.68 -5.54
CA ILE A 95 5.71 -16.69 -5.27
C ILE A 95 6.50 -16.55 -6.57
N ALA A 96 6.17 -17.36 -7.59
CA ALA A 96 6.89 -17.36 -8.87
C ALA A 96 6.81 -15.99 -9.56
N GLN A 97 5.60 -15.43 -9.66
CA GLN A 97 5.36 -14.15 -10.33
C GLN A 97 5.94 -12.96 -9.56
N THR A 98 5.84 -12.97 -8.24
CA THR A 98 6.36 -11.88 -7.40
C THR A 98 7.88 -11.89 -7.38
N SER A 99 8.51 -13.06 -7.23
CA SER A 99 9.97 -13.19 -7.27
C SER A 99 10.54 -12.75 -8.61
N GLU A 100 9.87 -13.09 -9.72
CA GLU A 100 10.25 -12.65 -11.05
C GLU A 100 10.17 -11.13 -11.20
N ARG A 101 9.09 -10.48 -10.75
CA ARG A 101 9.00 -9.01 -10.80
C ARG A 101 10.10 -8.32 -9.99
N ILE A 102 10.42 -8.82 -8.80
CA ILE A 102 11.51 -8.27 -7.96
C ILE A 102 12.85 -8.42 -8.68
N ALA A 103 13.16 -9.62 -9.20
CA ALA A 103 14.40 -9.86 -9.93
C ALA A 103 14.50 -9.00 -11.19
N ASN A 104 13.43 -8.91 -11.98
CA ASN A 104 13.38 -8.13 -13.20
C ASN A 104 13.52 -6.62 -12.94
N PHE A 105 13.04 -6.12 -11.81
CA PHE A 105 13.27 -4.73 -11.41
C PHE A 105 14.77 -4.45 -11.25
N VAL A 106 15.49 -5.33 -10.54
CA VAL A 106 16.94 -5.19 -10.34
C VAL A 106 17.71 -5.39 -11.65
N ILE A 107 17.41 -6.47 -12.37
CA ILE A 107 18.09 -6.80 -13.63
C ILE A 107 17.82 -5.71 -14.69
N GLY A 108 16.58 -5.23 -14.80
CA GLY A 108 16.23 -4.16 -15.72
C GLY A 108 16.88 -2.82 -15.37
N GLY A 109 17.02 -2.51 -14.08
CA GLY A 109 17.72 -1.31 -13.62
C GLY A 109 19.24 -1.38 -13.79
N ALA A 110 19.83 -2.57 -13.67
CA ALA A 110 21.28 -2.77 -13.77
C ALA A 110 21.76 -3.03 -15.21
N GLY A 111 20.94 -3.68 -16.04
CA GLY A 111 21.34 -4.19 -17.35
C GLY A 111 22.46 -5.23 -17.20
N ASP A 112 23.56 -5.00 -17.94
CA ASP A 112 24.75 -5.86 -17.93
C ASP A 112 25.87 -5.34 -17.02
N ASP A 113 25.59 -4.29 -16.23
CA ASP A 113 26.55 -3.70 -15.31
C ASP A 113 26.67 -4.56 -14.04
N MET A 114 27.78 -5.28 -13.92
CA MET A 114 28.08 -6.16 -12.80
C MET A 114 28.02 -5.45 -11.44
N GLN A 115 28.55 -4.23 -11.35
CA GLN A 115 28.56 -3.50 -10.07
C GLN A 115 27.13 -3.13 -9.66
N LYS A 116 26.30 -2.74 -10.62
CA LYS A 116 24.88 -2.44 -10.35
C LYS A 116 24.07 -3.68 -10.00
N LEU A 117 24.34 -4.83 -10.62
CA LEU A 117 23.68 -6.09 -10.27
C LEU A 117 24.03 -6.51 -8.83
N GLN A 118 25.31 -6.44 -8.45
CA GLN A 118 25.75 -6.72 -7.09
C GLN A 118 25.14 -5.75 -6.07
N ALA A 119 25.17 -4.44 -6.37
CA ALA A 119 24.56 -3.42 -5.51
C ALA A 119 23.03 -3.59 -5.40
N GLY A 120 22.37 -3.99 -6.49
CA GLY A 120 20.94 -4.28 -6.52
C GLY A 120 20.58 -5.49 -5.67
N ARG A 121 21.36 -6.57 -5.77
CA ARG A 121 21.23 -7.76 -4.92
C ARG A 121 21.42 -7.44 -3.43
N GLU A 122 22.46 -6.70 -3.08
CA GLU A 122 22.66 -6.22 -1.70
C GLU A 122 21.52 -5.32 -1.23
N GLY A 123 20.99 -4.48 -2.14
CA GLY A 123 19.80 -3.67 -1.90
C GLY A 123 18.56 -4.48 -1.57
N MET A 124 18.36 -5.64 -2.24
CA MET A 124 17.25 -6.55 -1.94
C MET A 124 17.35 -7.10 -0.52
N LEU A 125 18.53 -7.59 -0.11
CA LEU A 125 18.77 -8.12 1.23
C LEU A 125 18.52 -7.07 2.31
N ARG A 126 19.07 -5.86 2.11
CA ARG A 126 18.88 -4.74 3.04
C ARG A 126 17.41 -4.34 3.15
N GLY A 127 16.73 -4.17 2.02
CA GLY A 127 15.31 -3.81 2.00
C GLY A 127 14.42 -4.87 2.64
N PHE A 128 14.75 -6.16 2.50
CA PHE A 128 14.04 -7.24 3.17
C PHE A 128 14.21 -7.17 4.70
N ALA A 129 15.43 -6.95 5.19
CA ALA A 129 15.69 -6.78 6.62
C ALA A 129 15.00 -5.53 7.20
N GLU A 130 14.95 -4.43 6.45
CA GLU A 130 14.18 -3.24 6.83
C GLU A 130 12.67 -3.55 6.91
N ALA A 131 12.14 -4.33 5.96
CA ALA A 131 10.74 -4.75 5.96
C ALA A 131 10.41 -5.64 7.18
N GLU A 132 11.29 -6.54 7.59
CA GLU A 132 11.13 -7.31 8.83
C GLU A 132 11.03 -6.41 10.07
N GLN A 133 11.92 -5.43 10.18
CA GLN A 133 11.89 -4.47 11.28
C GLN A 133 10.59 -3.68 11.31
N MET A 134 10.12 -3.21 10.16
CA MET A 134 8.84 -2.51 10.04
C MET A 134 7.63 -3.40 10.33
N TRP A 135 7.72 -4.69 10.01
CA TRP A 135 6.69 -5.69 10.31
C TRP A 135 6.58 -6.00 11.80
N GLY A 136 7.63 -5.71 12.58
CA GLY A 136 7.67 -5.96 14.02
C GLY A 136 8.31 -7.30 14.38
N GLY A 137 9.15 -7.87 13.50
CA GLY A 137 9.84 -9.13 13.73
C GLY A 137 10.00 -9.93 12.44
N LYS A 138 9.82 -11.25 12.52
CA LYS A 138 9.93 -12.10 11.34
C LYS A 138 8.73 -11.92 10.40
N LEU A 139 9.02 -11.83 9.11
CA LEU A 139 8.00 -11.88 8.08
C LEU A 139 7.37 -13.29 8.00
N PRO A 140 6.21 -13.44 7.35
CA PRO A 140 5.66 -14.77 7.06
C PRO A 140 6.58 -15.59 6.14
N GLU A 141 6.57 -16.92 6.28
CA GLU A 141 7.44 -17.85 5.52
C GLU A 141 7.40 -17.63 3.99
N ILE A 142 6.22 -17.32 3.45
CA ILE A 142 6.04 -17.02 2.03
C ILE A 142 6.91 -15.86 1.55
N SER A 143 7.19 -14.88 2.41
CA SER A 143 8.06 -13.74 2.10
C SER A 143 9.51 -14.17 1.91
N TYR A 144 10.03 -15.04 2.78
CA TYR A 144 11.39 -15.60 2.64
C TYR A 144 11.50 -16.44 1.38
N THR A 145 10.53 -17.32 1.15
CA THR A 145 10.51 -18.17 -0.05
C THR A 145 10.51 -17.33 -1.33
N THR A 146 9.72 -16.25 -1.36
CA THR A 146 9.67 -15.33 -2.50
C THR A 146 10.98 -14.58 -2.69
N MET A 147 11.58 -14.08 -1.61
CA MET A 147 12.84 -13.35 -1.67
C MET A 147 14.01 -14.24 -2.08
N GLN A 148 14.08 -15.47 -1.57
CA GLN A 148 15.08 -16.46 -1.95
C GLN A 148 15.02 -16.75 -3.46
N GLN A 149 13.84 -17.01 -4.02
CA GLN A 149 13.68 -17.20 -5.46
C GLN A 149 14.07 -15.96 -6.28
N ALA A 150 13.81 -14.76 -5.76
CA ALA A 150 14.18 -13.52 -6.44
C ALA A 150 15.71 -13.35 -6.47
N LEU A 151 16.39 -13.62 -5.35
CA LEU A 151 17.86 -13.58 -5.26
C LEU A 151 18.49 -14.59 -6.21
N GLU A 152 17.98 -15.82 -6.26
CA GLU A 152 18.47 -16.86 -7.17
C GLU A 152 18.42 -16.42 -8.65
N LYS A 153 17.38 -15.70 -9.05
CA LYS A 153 17.26 -15.16 -10.41
C LYS A 153 18.30 -14.08 -10.70
N VAL A 154 18.53 -13.16 -9.76
CA VAL A 154 19.60 -12.14 -9.89
C VAL A 154 20.98 -12.78 -9.88
N ASP A 155 21.18 -13.81 -9.06
CA ASP A 155 22.44 -14.56 -8.94
C ASP A 155 22.74 -15.33 -10.20
N ALA A 156 21.72 -15.92 -10.84
CA ALA A 156 21.83 -16.53 -12.15
C ALA A 156 22.30 -15.48 -13.18
N ARG A 157 21.71 -14.29 -13.18
CA ARG A 157 22.12 -13.20 -14.09
C ARG A 157 23.57 -12.76 -13.87
N ILE A 158 24.00 -12.64 -12.61
CA ILE A 158 25.39 -12.32 -12.27
C ILE A 158 26.35 -13.41 -12.78
N LYS A 159 25.99 -14.69 -12.58
CA LYS A 159 26.79 -15.83 -13.06
C LYS A 159 26.90 -15.86 -14.59
N GLU A 160 25.81 -15.59 -15.31
CA GLU A 160 25.80 -15.50 -16.78
C GLU A 160 26.80 -14.46 -17.30
N LEU A 161 26.98 -13.36 -16.57
CA LEU A 161 27.93 -12.29 -16.89
C LEU A 161 29.35 -12.54 -16.36
N GLY A 162 29.62 -13.74 -15.84
CA GLY A 162 30.93 -14.16 -15.33
C GLY A 162 31.27 -13.64 -13.93
N GLY A 163 30.28 -13.14 -13.19
CA GLY A 163 30.44 -12.72 -11.79
C GLY A 163 30.37 -13.90 -10.83
N ASN A 164 31.14 -13.82 -9.73
CA ASN A 164 30.99 -14.73 -8.59
C ASN A 164 30.01 -14.12 -7.58
N VAL A 165 29.06 -14.93 -7.13
CA VAL A 165 28.13 -14.55 -6.06
C VAL A 165 28.53 -15.28 -4.78
N LEU A 166 28.73 -14.53 -3.71
CA LEU A 166 28.93 -15.11 -2.38
C LEU A 166 27.56 -15.53 -1.84
N ASP A 167 27.49 -16.75 -1.30
CA ASP A 167 26.26 -17.34 -0.78
C ASP A 167 25.75 -16.52 0.42
N THR A 168 24.59 -15.91 0.26
CA THR A 168 23.91 -15.12 1.30
C THR A 168 22.40 -15.28 1.11
N SER A 169 21.91 -16.46 1.48
CA SER A 169 20.49 -16.72 1.67
C SER A 169 19.89 -15.76 2.71
N VAL A 170 18.61 -15.44 2.55
CA VAL A 170 17.81 -14.66 3.53
C VAL A 170 17.21 -15.53 4.61
#